data_AF-A0A662RJC1-F1
#
_entry.id   AF-A0A662RJC1-F1
#
_cell.length_a   1.000
_cell.length_b   1.000
_cell.length_c   1.000
_cell.angle_alpha   90.00
_cell.angle_beta   90.00
_cell.angle_gamma   90.00
#
_symmetry.space_group_name_H-M   'P 1'
#
loop_
_entity.id
_entity.type
_entity.pdbx_description
1 polymer ?
#
loop_
_entity_poly.entity_id
_entity_poly.type
_entity_poly.pdbx_seq_one_letter_code
_entity_poly.pdbx_strand_id
1 'polypeptide(L)'
;MTPTTKATPTSTLTLIILMLTISIALTIGAGCVGTGQNCQSYNVTWTGAQPDDHKMIETQVSRQITPYPGVAYSNVTISKSKKDGDTHLRVSATLPGCRYPDLYDFAYPDQKLTRTGYLLEAIPDATRQDAIGIAMQNPMVAGVLPDGADAGVPTVRRILPETAAEFYAEKTCVSVTWADASISALVDMGTGSVVETWMVGG
;
A
#
# COMPACT_ATOMS: atom_id res chain seq x y z
N MET A 1 -17.05 0.24 57.78
CA MET A 1 -15.98 0.90 57.01
C MET A 1 -15.64 -0.01 55.84
N THR A 2 -15.77 0.52 54.64
CA THR A 2 -15.92 -0.13 53.32
C THR A 2 -14.57 -0.55 52.73
N PRO A 3 -14.47 -1.64 51.96
CA PRO A 3 -13.25 -1.99 51.24
C PRO A 3 -13.12 -1.13 49.98
N THR A 4 -11.93 -0.58 49.73
CA THR A 4 -11.63 0.20 48.52
C THR A 4 -11.08 -0.72 47.44
N THR A 5 -11.85 -0.89 46.38
CA THR A 5 -11.54 -1.66 45.17
C THR A 5 -10.37 -1.03 44.40
N LYS A 6 -9.34 -1.82 44.10
CA LYS A 6 -8.20 -1.43 43.27
C LYS A 6 -8.62 -1.55 41.80
N ALA A 7 -8.67 -0.44 41.08
CA ALA A 7 -8.99 -0.42 39.65
C ALA A 7 -7.78 -0.88 38.81
N THR A 8 -8.02 -1.87 37.95
CA THR A 8 -7.10 -2.34 36.90
C THR A 8 -7.14 -1.35 35.73
N PRO A 9 -6.00 -0.91 35.15
CA PRO A 9 -6.03 -0.16 33.91
C PRO A 9 -6.19 -1.15 32.74
N THR A 10 -7.37 -1.11 32.12
CA THR A 10 -7.62 -1.73 30.81
C THR A 10 -6.87 -0.92 29.76
N SER A 11 -5.77 -1.46 29.24
CA SER A 11 -5.06 -0.88 28.10
C SER A 11 -5.82 -1.22 26.81
N THR A 12 -6.55 -0.24 26.29
CA THR A 12 -7.16 -0.29 24.97
C THR A 12 -6.05 -0.16 23.92
N LEU A 13 -5.59 -1.30 23.39
CA LEU A 13 -4.75 -1.35 22.19
C LEU A 13 -5.52 -0.73 21.02
N THR A 14 -5.22 0.53 20.74
CA THR A 14 -5.74 1.24 19.57
C THR A 14 -4.86 0.81 18.40
N LEU A 15 -5.39 -0.07 17.55
CA LEU A 15 -4.74 -0.54 16.33
C LEU A 15 -4.60 0.66 15.37
N ILE A 16 -3.39 1.24 15.28
CA ILE A 16 -3.09 2.31 14.33
C ILE A 16 -2.96 1.66 12.94
N ILE A 17 -4.06 1.62 12.19
CA ILE A 17 -4.04 1.34 10.77
C ILE A 17 -3.44 2.59 10.10
N LEU A 18 -2.12 2.55 9.82
CA LEU A 18 -1.42 3.60 9.10
C LEU A 18 -1.93 3.64 7.64
N MET A 19 -2.97 4.43 7.40
CA MET A 19 -3.35 4.87 6.06
C MET A 19 -2.35 5.95 5.64
N LEU A 20 -1.52 5.68 4.62
CA LEU A 20 -0.69 6.73 4.01
C LEU A 20 -1.60 7.78 3.38
N THR A 21 -1.67 8.96 3.99
CA THR A 21 -2.36 10.13 3.44
C THR A 21 -1.35 10.93 2.62
N ILE A 22 -1.44 10.86 1.30
CA ILE A 22 -0.53 11.58 0.42
C ILE A 22 -1.04 13.01 0.27
N SER A 23 -0.35 13.98 0.86
CA SER A 23 -0.60 15.41 0.62
C SER A 23 0.25 15.87 -0.57
N ILE A 24 -0.29 15.76 -1.78
CA ILE A 24 0.46 16.15 -3.00
C ILE A 24 0.36 17.67 -3.20
N ALA A 25 1.47 18.38 -3.01
CA ALA A 25 1.69 19.68 -3.64
C ALA A 25 2.08 19.42 -5.11
N LEU A 26 1.18 19.77 -6.04
CA LEU A 26 1.33 19.53 -7.47
C LEU A 26 2.50 20.35 -8.05
N THR A 27 3.64 19.72 -8.34
CA THR A 27 4.66 20.30 -9.23
C THR A 27 4.48 19.70 -10.62
N ILE A 28 4.17 20.55 -11.60
CA ILE A 28 3.97 20.16 -12.99
C ILE A 28 5.35 19.92 -13.62
N GLY A 29 5.81 18.67 -13.56
CA GLY A 29 6.92 18.18 -14.38
C GLY A 29 6.40 17.73 -15.74
N ALA A 30 6.81 18.41 -16.81
CA ALA A 30 6.53 17.99 -18.18
C ALA A 30 7.33 16.72 -18.52
N GLY A 31 6.76 15.56 -18.22
CA GLY A 31 7.25 14.25 -18.64
C GLY A 31 6.37 13.68 -19.76
N CYS A 32 7.01 13.16 -20.80
CA CYS A 32 6.39 12.75 -22.07
C CYS A 32 5.17 11.82 -21.90
N VAL A 33 4.02 12.24 -22.44
CA VAL A 33 2.82 11.40 -22.55
C VAL A 33 3.06 10.39 -23.67
N GLY A 34 3.46 9.17 -23.29
CA GLY A 34 3.38 8.03 -24.19
C GLY A 34 1.92 7.78 -24.55
N THR A 35 1.53 8.13 -25.77
CA THR A 35 0.26 7.74 -26.39
C THR A 35 0.29 6.25 -26.72
N GLY A 36 0.15 5.42 -25.68
CA GLY A 36 -0.14 3.99 -25.77
C GLY A 36 -1.57 3.78 -25.31
N GLN A 37 -2.42 3.34 -26.22
CA GLN A 37 -3.78 2.91 -25.92
C GLN A 37 -3.67 1.70 -24.98
N ASN A 38 -3.85 1.91 -23.67
CA ASN A 38 -3.78 0.87 -22.65
C ASN A 38 -4.88 -0.17 -22.91
N CYS A 39 -4.57 -1.22 -23.68
CA CYS A 39 -5.36 -2.44 -23.69
C CYS A 39 -5.29 -3.02 -22.27
N GLN A 40 -6.36 -2.85 -21.50
CA GLN A 40 -6.51 -3.47 -20.19
C GLN A 40 -6.33 -4.98 -20.36
N SER A 41 -5.22 -5.53 -19.86
CA SER A 41 -4.94 -6.97 -19.91
C SER A 41 -5.66 -7.76 -18.82
N TYR A 42 -6.47 -7.08 -18.01
CA TYR A 42 -7.15 -7.60 -16.84
C TYR A 42 -8.66 -7.39 -16.96
N ASN A 43 -9.41 -8.25 -16.27
CA ASN A 43 -10.86 -8.11 -16.19
C ASN A 43 -11.22 -6.99 -15.21
N VAL A 44 -12.23 -6.17 -15.56
CA VAL A 44 -12.82 -5.21 -14.64
C VAL A 44 -14.17 -5.71 -14.17
N THR A 45 -14.37 -5.75 -12.86
CA THR A 45 -15.64 -6.10 -12.24
C THR A 45 -16.15 -4.93 -11.40
N TRP A 46 -17.41 -4.55 -11.57
CA TRP A 46 -18.06 -3.58 -10.69
C TRP A 46 -18.79 -4.28 -9.56
N THR A 47 -18.64 -3.77 -8.34
CA THR A 47 -19.49 -4.16 -7.21
C THR A 47 -20.75 -3.31 -7.23
N GLY A 48 -21.89 -3.93 -7.50
CA GLY A 48 -23.18 -3.25 -7.61
C GLY A 48 -23.43 -2.65 -9.00
N ALA A 49 -24.34 -1.68 -9.07
CA ALA A 49 -24.70 -1.03 -10.33
C ALA A 49 -23.55 -0.16 -10.85
N GLN A 50 -23.14 -0.47 -12.08
CA GLN A 50 -22.13 0.28 -12.82
C GLN A 50 -22.66 1.69 -13.17
N PRO A 51 -21.87 2.76 -12.97
CA PRO A 51 -22.28 4.11 -13.34
C PRO A 51 -22.26 4.32 -14.87
N ASP A 52 -23.01 5.31 -15.35
CA ASP A 52 -23.11 5.62 -16.79
C ASP A 52 -21.73 5.95 -17.40
N ASP A 53 -20.88 6.64 -16.65
CA ASP A 53 -19.53 7.05 -17.04
C ASP A 53 -18.43 6.02 -16.71
N HIS A 54 -18.80 4.76 -16.43
CA HIS A 54 -17.85 3.71 -16.02
C HIS A 54 -16.64 3.54 -16.94
N LYS A 55 -16.78 3.67 -18.27
CA LYS A 55 -15.62 3.56 -19.20
C LYS A 55 -14.58 4.64 -18.97
N MET A 56 -15.02 5.83 -18.62
CA MET A 56 -14.13 6.92 -18.28
C MET A 56 -13.43 6.64 -16.94
N ILE A 57 -14.17 6.17 -15.94
CA ILE A 57 -13.61 5.76 -14.64
C ILE A 57 -12.57 4.64 -14.84
N GLU A 58 -12.91 3.58 -15.55
CA GLU A 58 -12.03 2.45 -15.86
C GLU A 58 -10.72 2.88 -16.54
N THR A 59 -10.83 3.84 -17.47
CA THR A 59 -9.67 4.42 -18.17
C THR A 59 -8.81 5.28 -17.24
N GLN A 60 -9.41 6.04 -16.33
CA GLN A 60 -8.66 6.85 -15.36
C GLN A 60 -7.99 5.95 -14.31
N VAL A 61 -8.69 4.91 -13.83
CA VAL A 61 -8.15 3.92 -12.89
C VAL A 61 -6.95 3.21 -13.51
N SER A 62 -7.05 2.75 -14.77
CA SER A 62 -5.95 2.00 -15.43
C SER A 62 -4.66 2.82 -15.59
N ARG A 63 -4.75 4.14 -15.59
CA ARG A 63 -3.59 5.04 -15.64
C ARG A 63 -2.95 5.30 -14.27
N GLN A 64 -3.67 5.03 -13.18
CA GLN A 64 -3.25 5.37 -11.81
C GLN A 64 -2.96 4.17 -10.93
N ILE A 65 -3.30 2.96 -11.39
CA ILE A 65 -2.90 1.70 -10.76
C ILE A 65 -1.80 1.05 -11.58
N THR A 66 -0.89 0.34 -10.93
CA THR A 66 0.21 -0.34 -11.61
C THR A 66 0.53 -1.60 -10.84
N PRO A 67 0.61 -2.79 -11.46
CA PRO A 67 0.98 -4.02 -10.75
C PRO A 67 2.44 -4.00 -10.28
N TYR A 68 2.83 -4.95 -9.42
CA TYR A 68 4.24 -5.15 -9.08
C TYR A 68 5.08 -5.33 -10.37
N PRO A 69 6.32 -4.81 -10.47
CA PRO A 69 7.12 -4.93 -11.69
C PRO A 69 7.24 -6.37 -12.20
N GLY A 70 7.06 -6.55 -13.51
CA GLY A 70 7.19 -7.86 -14.16
C GLY A 70 5.96 -8.77 -14.07
N VAL A 71 4.87 -8.33 -13.44
CA VAL A 71 3.61 -9.09 -13.35
C VAL A 71 2.41 -8.24 -13.79
N ALA A 72 1.30 -8.89 -14.12
CA ALA A 72 0.07 -8.25 -14.56
C ALA A 72 -1.10 -8.60 -13.64
N TYR A 73 -1.99 -7.64 -13.40
CA TYR A 73 -3.25 -7.91 -12.71
C TYR A 73 -4.07 -8.95 -13.46
N SER A 74 -4.79 -9.79 -12.73
CA SER A 74 -5.76 -10.74 -13.28
C SER A 74 -7.18 -10.17 -13.25
N ASN A 75 -7.53 -9.50 -12.15
CA ASN A 75 -8.83 -8.86 -11.98
C ASN A 75 -8.71 -7.55 -11.20
N VAL A 76 -9.52 -6.58 -11.57
CA VAL A 76 -9.68 -5.29 -10.88
C VAL A 76 -11.15 -5.12 -10.53
N THR A 77 -11.45 -5.12 -9.25
CA THR A 77 -12.81 -4.88 -8.74
C THR A 77 -12.94 -3.42 -8.31
N ILE A 78 -13.95 -2.73 -8.82
CA ILE A 78 -14.25 -1.34 -8.49
C ILE A 78 -15.57 -1.31 -7.70
N SER A 79 -15.56 -0.68 -6.53
CA SER A 79 -16.75 -0.39 -5.76
C SER A 79 -16.91 1.12 -5.59
N LYS A 80 -18.16 1.58 -5.58
CA LYS A 80 -18.53 2.98 -5.46
C LYS A 80 -19.26 3.23 -4.16
N SER A 81 -18.90 4.29 -3.47
CA SER A 81 -19.62 4.80 -2.31
C SER A 81 -19.80 6.32 -2.41
N LYS A 82 -20.71 6.85 -1.58
CA LYS A 82 -20.83 8.28 -1.35
C LYS A 82 -20.26 8.58 0.03
N LYS A 83 -19.36 9.55 0.11
CA LYS A 83 -18.81 10.05 1.37
C LYS A 83 -18.67 11.56 1.24
N ASP A 84 -19.18 12.29 2.23
CA ASP A 84 -19.13 13.76 2.27
C ASP A 84 -19.73 14.45 1.02
N GLY A 85 -20.71 13.81 0.37
CA GLY A 85 -21.34 14.29 -0.88
C GLY A 85 -20.63 13.84 -2.16
N ASP A 86 -19.34 13.54 -2.06
CA ASP A 86 -18.50 13.14 -3.18
C ASP A 86 -18.59 11.65 -3.48
N THR A 87 -18.33 11.32 -4.75
CA THR A 87 -18.20 9.93 -5.19
C THR A 87 -16.81 9.44 -4.79
N HIS A 88 -16.77 8.37 -4.01
CA HIS A 88 -15.53 7.66 -3.68
C HIS A 88 -15.52 6.30 -4.35
N LEU A 89 -14.33 5.91 -4.80
CA LEU A 89 -14.11 4.62 -5.43
C LEU A 89 -13.05 3.87 -4.65
N ARG A 90 -13.37 2.62 -4.29
CA ARG A 90 -12.39 1.67 -3.77
C ARG A 90 -12.12 0.63 -4.85
N VAL A 91 -10.86 0.52 -5.22
CA VAL A 91 -10.36 -0.40 -6.23
C VAL A 91 -9.54 -1.48 -5.54
N SER A 92 -9.85 -2.75 -5.84
CA SER A 92 -9.08 -3.91 -5.40
C SER A 92 -8.54 -4.64 -6.62
N ALA A 93 -7.22 -4.70 -6.77
CA ALA A 93 -6.55 -5.32 -7.89
C ALA A 93 -5.78 -6.57 -7.43
N THR A 94 -6.03 -7.70 -8.07
CA THR A 94 -5.41 -8.98 -7.72
C THR A 94 -4.37 -9.42 -8.74
N LEU A 95 -3.35 -10.10 -8.27
CA LEU A 95 -2.38 -10.80 -9.10
C LEU A 95 -2.60 -12.32 -8.98
N PRO A 96 -2.36 -13.11 -10.05
CA PRO A 96 -2.35 -14.56 -9.97
C PRO A 96 -1.42 -15.06 -8.86
N GLY A 97 -1.92 -15.99 -8.03
CA GLY A 97 -1.11 -16.65 -7.00
C GLY A 97 -0.69 -15.76 -5.81
N CYS A 98 -1.07 -14.48 -5.78
CA CYS A 98 -0.78 -13.60 -4.64
C CYS A 98 -1.91 -13.68 -3.61
N ARG A 99 -1.53 -13.81 -2.33
CA ARG A 99 -2.50 -13.91 -1.22
C ARG A 99 -3.29 -12.62 -0.98
N TYR A 100 -2.66 -11.47 -1.17
CA TYR A 100 -3.21 -10.16 -0.84
C TYR A 100 -3.40 -9.32 -2.10
N PRO A 101 -4.48 -8.52 -2.20
CA PRO A 101 -4.67 -7.59 -3.30
C PRO A 101 -3.89 -6.28 -3.08
N ASP A 102 -3.76 -5.50 -4.15
CA ASP A 102 -3.53 -4.07 -4.04
C ASP A 102 -4.88 -3.37 -3.83
N LEU A 103 -4.93 -2.43 -2.91
CA LEU A 103 -6.07 -1.57 -2.66
C LEU A 103 -5.70 -0.13 -3.00
N TYR A 104 -6.60 0.55 -3.68
CA TYR A 104 -6.50 1.97 -3.97
C TYR A 104 -7.81 2.64 -3.61
N ASP A 105 -7.70 3.82 -3.00
CA ASP A 105 -8.85 4.67 -2.67
C ASP A 105 -8.75 5.94 -3.52
N PHE A 106 -9.86 6.30 -4.16
CA PHE A 106 -9.97 7.47 -5.02
C PHE A 106 -11.15 8.35 -4.63
N ALA A 107 -10.97 9.65 -4.76
CA ALA A 107 -12.04 10.63 -4.86
C ALA A 107 -12.34 10.89 -6.34
N TYR A 108 -13.61 11.07 -6.68
CA TYR A 108 -14.08 11.34 -8.03
C TYR A 108 -15.06 12.52 -8.08
N PRO A 109 -14.66 13.73 -7.64
CA PRO A 109 -15.42 14.94 -7.86
C PRO A 109 -15.30 15.39 -9.33
N ASP A 110 -16.37 15.97 -9.88
CA ASP A 110 -16.37 16.62 -11.20
C ASP A 110 -15.73 15.80 -12.32
N GLN A 111 -16.00 14.48 -12.35
CA GLN A 111 -15.47 13.54 -13.36
C GLN A 111 -13.93 13.39 -13.36
N LYS A 112 -13.25 13.87 -12.32
CA LYS A 112 -11.79 13.79 -12.17
C LYS A 112 -11.40 12.82 -11.07
N LEU A 113 -10.70 11.75 -11.46
CA LEU A 113 -10.21 10.74 -10.53
C LEU A 113 -8.91 11.18 -9.86
N THR A 114 -8.93 11.28 -8.53
CA THR A 114 -7.75 11.61 -7.71
C THR A 114 -7.50 10.48 -6.72
N ARG A 115 -6.32 9.85 -6.77
CA ARG A 115 -5.92 8.84 -5.79
C ARG A 115 -5.67 9.50 -4.44
N THR A 116 -6.41 9.07 -3.42
CA THR A 116 -6.32 9.61 -2.06
C THR A 116 -5.54 8.71 -1.10
N GLY A 117 -5.34 7.45 -1.46
CA GLY A 117 -4.57 6.50 -0.66
C GLY A 117 -4.38 5.16 -1.37
N TYR A 118 -3.48 4.35 -0.82
CA TYR A 118 -3.25 2.99 -1.29
C TYR A 118 -2.77 2.07 -0.17
N LEU A 119 -2.94 0.76 -0.38
CA LEU A 119 -2.30 -0.33 0.35
C LEU A 119 -1.93 -1.41 -0.66
N LEU A 120 -0.63 -1.53 -0.99
CA LEU A 120 -0.19 -2.36 -2.11
C LEU A 120 0.47 -3.65 -1.60
N GLU A 121 -0.32 -4.71 -1.47
CA GLU A 121 0.16 -5.99 -0.94
C GLU A 121 0.17 -7.11 -1.98
N ALA A 122 -0.25 -6.86 -3.22
CA ALA A 122 -0.13 -7.80 -4.32
C ALA A 122 1.34 -7.87 -4.78
N ILE A 123 2.12 -8.66 -4.05
CA ILE A 123 3.54 -8.93 -4.29
C ILE A 123 3.71 -10.44 -4.35
N PRO A 124 4.40 -10.99 -5.38
CA PRO A 124 4.70 -12.42 -5.47
C PRO A 124 5.38 -12.95 -4.20
N ASP A 125 5.04 -14.17 -3.79
CA ASP A 125 5.52 -14.72 -2.52
C ASP A 125 7.05 -14.83 -2.44
N ALA A 126 7.73 -15.21 -3.52
CA ALA A 126 9.19 -15.25 -3.57
C ALA A 126 9.79 -13.88 -3.27
N THR A 127 9.33 -12.84 -3.96
CA THR A 127 9.73 -11.44 -3.74
C THR A 127 9.43 -10.97 -2.32
N ARG A 128 8.31 -11.39 -1.74
CA ARG A 128 7.97 -11.10 -0.35
C ARG A 128 9.00 -11.70 0.62
N GLN A 129 9.36 -12.96 0.42
CA GLN A 129 10.36 -13.63 1.26
C GLN A 129 11.75 -13.00 1.09
N ASP A 130 12.13 -12.66 -0.14
CA ASP A 130 13.39 -11.98 -0.42
C ASP A 130 13.48 -10.63 0.29
N ALA A 131 12.42 -9.82 0.23
CA ALA A 131 12.36 -8.53 0.92
C ALA A 131 12.51 -8.68 2.45
N ILE A 132 11.85 -9.68 3.05
CA ILE A 132 11.98 -10.00 4.47
C ILE A 132 13.42 -10.41 4.80
N GLY A 133 14.01 -11.30 3.98
CA GLY A 133 15.38 -11.77 4.15
C GLY A 133 16.41 -10.63 4.08
N ILE A 134 16.28 -9.73 3.10
CA ILE A 134 17.12 -8.54 2.97
C ILE A 134 16.95 -7.64 4.21
N ALA A 135 15.72 -7.39 4.63
CA ALA A 135 15.45 -6.57 5.80
C ALA A 135 16.07 -7.17 7.09
N MET A 136 15.97 -8.49 7.28
CA MET A 136 16.57 -9.19 8.43
C MET A 136 18.10 -9.20 8.43
N GLN A 137 18.76 -9.03 7.28
CA GLN A 137 20.22 -8.90 7.21
C GLN A 137 20.71 -7.53 7.68
N ASN A 138 19.82 -6.54 7.81
CA ASN A 138 20.19 -5.23 8.34
C ASN A 138 20.36 -5.30 9.87
N PRO A 139 21.53 -4.89 10.42
CA PRO A 139 21.80 -4.98 11.85
C PRO A 139 20.82 -4.19 12.74
N MET A 140 20.27 -3.07 12.26
CA MET A 140 19.29 -2.30 13.03
C MET A 140 17.96 -3.05 13.15
N VAL A 141 17.55 -3.75 12.09
CA VAL A 141 16.35 -4.60 12.11
C VAL A 141 16.60 -5.83 12.99
N ALA A 142 17.70 -6.54 12.77
CA ALA A 142 18.05 -7.74 13.52
C ALA A 142 18.21 -7.47 15.02
N GLY A 143 18.71 -6.29 15.41
CA GLY A 143 18.93 -5.92 16.81
C GLY A 143 17.67 -5.56 17.60
N VAL A 144 16.54 -5.27 16.91
CA VAL A 144 15.26 -4.92 17.55
C VAL A 144 14.35 -6.13 17.68
N LEU A 145 14.41 -7.06 16.73
CA LEU A 145 13.52 -8.21 16.71
C LEU A 145 13.94 -9.24 17.78
N PRO A 146 12.99 -9.84 18.51
CA PRO A 146 13.30 -10.93 19.42
C PRO A 146 13.85 -12.13 18.65
N ASP A 147 14.76 -12.87 19.27
CA ASP A 147 15.39 -14.03 18.65
C ASP A 147 14.36 -15.11 18.28
N GLY A 148 14.41 -15.59 17.03
CA GLY A 148 13.66 -16.76 16.58
C GLY A 148 12.21 -16.49 16.14
N ALA A 149 11.30 -17.41 16.50
CA ALA A 149 9.92 -17.45 15.99
C ALA A 149 9.01 -16.35 16.58
N ASP A 150 9.47 -15.63 17.59
CA ASP A 150 8.69 -14.64 18.34
C ASP A 150 8.69 -13.24 17.69
N ALA A 151 9.44 -13.03 16.60
CA ALA A 151 9.46 -11.76 15.88
C ALA A 151 8.11 -11.41 15.23
N GLY A 152 7.20 -12.40 15.10
CA GLY A 152 5.92 -12.23 14.43
C GLY A 152 6.07 -12.19 12.91
N VAL A 153 4.93 -12.29 12.21
CA VAL A 153 4.91 -12.27 10.74
C VAL A 153 4.89 -10.82 10.27
N PRO A 154 5.89 -10.36 9.49
CA PRO A 154 5.89 -9.00 8.99
C PRO A 154 4.83 -8.79 7.91
N THR A 155 4.28 -7.58 7.87
CA THR A 155 3.55 -7.08 6.72
C THR A 155 4.53 -6.58 5.67
N VAL A 156 4.24 -6.85 4.40
CA VAL A 156 5.10 -6.46 3.27
C VAL A 156 4.26 -5.74 2.23
N ARG A 157 4.61 -4.49 1.97
CA ARG A 157 3.86 -3.55 1.16
C ARG A 157 4.77 -2.92 0.13
N ARG A 158 4.27 -2.72 -1.08
CA ARG A 158 4.96 -1.97 -2.11
C ARG A 158 4.74 -0.48 -1.89
N ILE A 159 5.81 0.29 -2.08
CA ILE A 159 5.80 1.75 -2.07
C ILE A 159 5.95 2.22 -3.52
N LEU A 160 5.06 3.12 -3.96
CA LEU A 160 5.10 3.67 -5.31
C LEU A 160 6.30 4.63 -5.47
N PRO A 161 6.87 4.77 -6.68
CA PRO A 161 8.01 5.64 -6.95
C PRO A 161 7.89 7.05 -6.37
N GLU A 162 6.75 7.70 -6.59
CA GLU A 162 6.45 9.05 -6.14
C GLU A 162 6.43 9.18 -4.61
N THR A 163 6.06 8.12 -3.88
CA THR A 163 6.11 8.09 -2.42
C THR A 163 7.50 7.72 -1.91
N ALA A 164 8.20 6.81 -2.59
CA ALA A 164 9.57 6.44 -2.24
C ALA A 164 10.57 7.59 -2.44
N ALA A 165 10.29 8.51 -3.37
CA ALA A 165 11.09 9.71 -3.61
C ALA A 165 11.23 10.62 -2.38
N GLU A 166 10.26 10.60 -1.47
CA GLU A 166 10.31 11.39 -0.22
C GLU A 166 11.34 10.86 0.79
N PHE A 167 11.74 9.58 0.66
CA PHE A 167 12.59 8.90 1.64
C PHE A 167 13.93 8.44 1.05
N TYR A 168 13.98 8.14 -0.24
CA TYR A 168 15.16 7.52 -0.86
C TYR A 168 15.35 7.92 -2.33
N ALA A 169 14.50 7.41 -3.23
CA ALA A 169 14.63 7.60 -4.67
C ALA A 169 13.30 7.31 -5.36
N GLU A 170 13.06 7.96 -6.50
CA GLU A 170 11.85 7.77 -7.32
C GLU A 170 11.85 6.42 -8.05
N LYS A 171 11.60 5.35 -7.29
CA LYS A 171 11.45 3.98 -7.80
C LYS A 171 10.63 3.12 -6.86
N THR A 172 10.17 1.99 -7.37
CA THR A 172 9.42 1.02 -6.57
C THR A 172 10.32 0.41 -5.49
N CYS A 173 9.94 0.61 -4.23
CA CYS A 173 10.56 -0.01 -3.06
C CYS A 173 9.56 -0.93 -2.33
N VAL A 174 10.04 -1.74 -1.41
CA VAL A 174 9.21 -2.62 -0.57
C VAL A 174 9.39 -2.25 0.89
N SER A 175 8.31 -1.88 1.57
CA SER A 175 8.27 -1.71 3.03
C SER A 175 8.01 -3.06 3.70
N VAL A 176 8.85 -3.42 4.66
CA VAL A 176 8.67 -4.58 5.55
C VAL A 176 8.47 -4.07 6.97
N THR A 177 7.34 -4.37 7.59
CA THR A 177 6.96 -3.87 8.92
C THR A 177 6.55 -5.03 9.80
N TRP A 178 7.20 -5.20 10.96
CA TRP A 178 6.92 -6.29 11.88
C TRP A 178 5.64 -6.06 12.70
N ALA A 179 5.09 -7.14 13.27
CA ALA A 179 3.68 -7.23 13.69
C ALA A 179 3.26 -6.27 14.82
N ASP A 180 4.20 -5.84 15.66
CA ASP A 180 3.98 -4.81 16.68
C ASP A 180 4.24 -3.37 16.17
N ALA A 181 4.54 -3.24 14.87
CA ALA A 181 5.00 -2.03 14.21
C ALA A 181 6.23 -1.40 14.89
N SER A 182 6.99 -2.15 15.70
CA SER A 182 8.18 -1.66 16.41
C SER A 182 9.24 -1.16 15.43
N ILE A 183 9.36 -1.83 14.28
CA ILE A 183 10.32 -1.50 13.24
C ILE A 183 9.72 -1.70 11.85
N SER A 184 10.06 -0.76 10.96
CA SER A 184 9.82 -0.83 9.53
C SER A 184 11.11 -0.60 8.77
N ALA A 185 11.32 -1.34 7.69
CA ALA A 185 12.45 -1.18 6.78
C ALA A 185 11.96 -0.92 5.36
N LEU A 186 12.52 0.10 4.71
CA LEU A 186 12.38 0.30 3.28
C LEU A 186 13.48 -0.47 2.57
N VAL A 187 13.08 -1.43 1.74
CA VAL A 187 13.96 -2.30 0.97
C VAL A 187 13.95 -1.88 -0.49
N ASP A 188 15.15 -1.64 -1.01
CA ASP A 188 15.41 -1.52 -2.43
C ASP A 188 15.74 -2.89 -3.01
N MET A 189 14.75 -3.47 -3.70
CA MET A 189 14.89 -4.80 -4.30
C MET A 189 15.93 -4.83 -5.43
N GLY A 190 16.24 -3.69 -6.05
CA GLY A 190 17.20 -3.61 -7.16
C GLY A 190 18.65 -3.69 -6.69
N THR A 191 18.94 -3.12 -5.52
CA THR A 191 20.28 -3.17 -4.91
C THR A 191 20.42 -4.29 -3.88
N GLY A 192 19.30 -4.85 -3.41
CA GLY A 192 19.29 -5.86 -2.36
C GLY A 192 19.64 -5.30 -0.98
N SER A 193 19.27 -4.05 -0.70
CA SER A 193 19.64 -3.35 0.54
C SER A 193 18.46 -2.68 1.23
N VAL A 194 18.53 -2.59 2.55
CA VAL A 194 17.70 -1.65 3.33
C VAL A 194 18.25 -0.25 3.15
N VAL A 195 17.38 0.68 2.75
CA VAL A 195 17.74 2.08 2.44
C VAL A 195 17.23 3.07 3.48
N GLU A 196 16.22 2.69 4.26
CA GLU A 196 15.68 3.50 5.35
C GLU A 196 15.04 2.60 6.42
N THR A 197 15.04 3.05 7.68
CA THR A 197 14.45 2.31 8.80
C THR A 197 13.71 3.25 9.75
N TRP A 198 12.53 2.85 10.21
CA TRP A 198 11.77 3.59 11.20
C TRP A 198 11.47 2.74 12.41
N MET A 199 11.69 3.30 13.60
CA MET A 199 11.38 2.68 14.89
C MET A 199 10.35 3.52 15.63
N VAL A 200 9.42 2.88 16.34
CA VAL A 200 8.48 3.59 17.22
C VAL A 200 9.23 3.96 18.51
N GLY A 201 9.68 5.22 18.62
CA GLY A 201 10.24 5.78 19.87
C GLY A 201 11.66 6.36 19.80
N GLY A 202 12.11 6.88 18.65
CA GLY A 202 13.35 7.65 18.51
C GLY A 202 13.13 9.16 18.54
#